data_AF-A0A8I2FTX1-F1
#
_entry.id   AF-A0A8I2FTX1-F1
#
_cell.length_a   1.000
_cell.length_b   1.000
_cell.length_c   1.000
_cell.angle_alpha   90.00
_cell.angle_beta   90.00
_cell.angle_gamma   90.00
#
_symmetry.space_group_name_H-M   'P 1'
#
loop_
_entity.id
_entity.type
_entity.pdbx_description
1 polymer ?
#
loop_
_entity_poly.entity_id
_entity_poly.type
_entity_poly.pdbx_seq_one_letter_code
_entity_poly.pdbx_strand_id
1 'polypeptide(L)'
;MIKTTDNVFKGKWVIQYSPAEFDYKYILEVLADIRDRLEADKARTPYKRVIFNKNFTDNHFSLESANSLSEFPAPEILVKFKNVKKINNVLLAYPVLLSDKRWETIHLTAASVFMGSSLDNAGFNVTVKKLILPVTNIDSQLRHYDLIGLTLFEDLFIHTKEFLSHLREVYNGFIAAGGPMITLTPLESAYHLPEINLLVRGEAEFVLPELIDAINTNNVSRMLEFKGFLFQVPGMIIISDFNEINRPENFAGFRFNLDFLEKDHVKEGLEINVSRGCKRGCIFCSAVQGRGLRKLPGPQLQDLLNRFSDRLDSFVVRPPAAGRARTVNINDDDILQDLDYAGEVFQLIKRCGFRLWGIQTSINSFFDSNGELNRKALEIIADKSLYVDDNPLVWSGTDAFLKKRGKKLGKIIPGEQQMIQMVEELEKRQIRNYHYWISSDYRSGWEEFTQEFMFIYQLQDRFNYFGLIAHSPFLVPYSTTPLYRLLTGSDQLKNQIKYKKILESGKEMFTFPLVERVETPYIHLNRLLNNEKLSNRRGFFDYLKQKDYVNAFITLYNFLKQERIDAESLINSEEAKPLKQVENKVETFISKLLTNEE
;
A
#
# COMPACT_ATOMS: atom_id res chain seq x y z
N MET A 1 -15.47 -8.25 -13.92
CA MET A 1 -16.16 -7.68 -12.74
C MET A 1 -15.10 -7.21 -11.75
N ILE A 2 -15.28 -6.05 -11.08
CA ILE A 2 -14.66 -5.87 -9.76
C ILE A 2 -15.11 -7.10 -8.97
N LYS A 3 -14.22 -7.84 -8.27
CA LYS A 3 -14.71 -8.58 -7.09
C LYS A 3 -15.24 -7.46 -6.20
N THR A 4 -16.48 -7.04 -6.46
CA THR A 4 -17.11 -5.93 -5.78
C THR A 4 -17.11 -6.34 -4.33
N THR A 5 -17.17 -5.36 -3.44
CA THR A 5 -17.41 -5.60 -2.01
C THR A 5 -18.64 -6.48 -1.75
N ASP A 6 -19.44 -6.78 -2.78
CA ASP A 6 -20.52 -7.77 -2.78
C ASP A 6 -20.06 -9.18 -2.42
N ASN A 7 -18.83 -9.58 -2.74
CA ASN A 7 -18.36 -10.92 -2.41
C ASN A 7 -17.85 -11.05 -0.96
N VAL A 8 -18.18 -10.13 -0.06
CA VAL A 8 -17.77 -10.12 1.35
C VAL A 8 -18.98 -10.23 2.27
N PHE A 9 -18.83 -10.85 3.44
CA PHE A 9 -19.91 -11.03 4.41
C PHE A 9 -20.53 -9.69 4.85
N LYS A 10 -21.83 -9.52 4.57
CA LYS A 10 -22.65 -8.35 4.97
C LYS A 10 -23.46 -8.63 6.24
N GLY A 11 -23.63 -7.64 7.11
CA GLY A 11 -24.36 -7.76 8.36
C GLY A 11 -23.53 -8.39 9.49
N LYS A 12 -24.22 -8.74 10.58
CA LYS A 12 -23.64 -9.25 11.82
C LYS A 12 -23.79 -10.77 11.87
N TRP A 13 -22.69 -11.49 12.01
CA TRP A 13 -22.65 -12.94 12.08
C TRP A 13 -21.98 -13.39 13.38
N VAL A 14 -22.61 -14.30 14.09
CA VAL A 14 -22.03 -15.01 15.24
C VAL A 14 -22.09 -16.49 14.95
N ILE A 15 -20.92 -17.10 14.79
CA ILE A 15 -20.75 -18.49 14.41
C ILE A 15 -20.16 -19.25 15.58
N GLN A 16 -20.78 -20.36 15.96
CA GLN A 16 -20.33 -21.26 17.02
C GLN A 16 -20.06 -22.64 16.45
N TYR A 17 -18.96 -23.27 16.85
CA TYR A 17 -18.59 -24.60 16.36
C TYR A 17 -17.75 -25.36 17.38
N SER A 18 -17.64 -26.67 17.23
CA SER A 18 -16.67 -27.49 17.98
C SER A 18 -15.33 -27.49 17.23
N PRO A 19 -14.25 -26.90 17.79
CA PRO A 19 -12.95 -26.87 17.11
C PRO A 19 -12.29 -28.26 17.00
N ALA A 20 -12.77 -29.25 17.77
CA ALA A 20 -12.34 -30.65 17.62
C ALA A 20 -13.00 -31.34 16.42
N GLU A 21 -14.10 -30.79 15.91
CA GLU A 21 -14.91 -31.42 14.86
C GLU A 21 -14.79 -30.74 13.51
N PHE A 22 -14.60 -29.42 13.51
CA PHE A 22 -14.64 -28.59 12.32
C PHE A 22 -13.36 -27.76 12.17
N ASP A 23 -12.81 -27.78 10.97
CA ASP A 23 -11.71 -26.91 10.57
C ASP A 23 -12.21 -25.48 10.27
N TYR A 24 -11.40 -24.47 10.62
CA TYR A 24 -11.74 -23.06 10.42
C TYR A 24 -11.99 -22.71 8.95
N LYS A 25 -11.17 -23.23 8.02
CA LYS A 25 -11.33 -22.94 6.59
C LYS A 25 -12.58 -23.62 6.03
N TYR A 26 -12.85 -24.85 6.47
CA TYR A 26 -14.10 -25.52 6.13
C TYR A 26 -15.33 -24.70 6.55
N ILE A 27 -15.32 -24.12 7.75
CA ILE A 27 -16.39 -23.24 8.22
C ILE A 27 -16.54 -22.02 7.30
N LEU A 28 -15.45 -21.36 6.93
CA LEU A 28 -15.52 -20.22 6.01
C LEU A 28 -16.10 -20.60 4.65
N GLU A 29 -15.78 -21.78 4.12
CA GLU A 29 -16.35 -22.31 2.86
C GLU A 29 -17.85 -22.58 2.97
N VAL A 30 -18.31 -23.14 4.08
CA VAL A 30 -19.76 -23.34 4.31
C VAL A 30 -20.47 -22.00 4.52
N LEU A 31 -19.87 -21.05 5.23
CA LEU A 31 -20.44 -19.72 5.42
C LEU A 31 -20.58 -18.96 4.10
N ALA A 32 -19.63 -19.12 3.18
CA ALA A 32 -19.75 -18.58 1.82
C ALA A 32 -21.00 -19.11 1.11
N ASP A 33 -21.26 -20.42 1.17
CA ASP A 33 -22.45 -21.03 0.57
C ASP A 33 -23.75 -20.53 1.23
N ILE A 34 -23.75 -20.38 2.55
CA ILE A 34 -24.90 -19.83 3.29
C ILE A 34 -25.17 -18.38 2.86
N ARG A 35 -24.13 -17.55 2.75
CA ARG A 35 -24.25 -16.16 2.29
C ARG A 35 -24.90 -16.12 0.91
N ASP A 36 -24.39 -16.89 -0.05
CA ASP A 36 -24.87 -16.86 -1.43
C ASP A 36 -26.36 -17.20 -1.52
N ARG A 37 -26.82 -18.17 -0.70
CA ARG A 37 -28.25 -18.49 -0.56
C ARG A 37 -29.06 -17.32 0.02
N LEU A 38 -28.59 -16.72 1.12
CA LEU A 38 -29.29 -15.60 1.75
C LEU A 38 -29.39 -14.35 0.87
N GLU A 39 -28.36 -14.07 0.07
CA GLU A 39 -28.38 -12.97 -0.90
C GLU A 39 -29.36 -13.25 -2.05
N ALA A 40 -29.41 -14.49 -2.55
CA ALA A 40 -30.38 -14.90 -3.57
C ALA A 40 -31.84 -14.75 -3.08
N ASP A 41 -32.09 -15.08 -1.81
CA ASP A 41 -33.41 -14.97 -1.18
C ASP A 41 -33.80 -13.54 -0.81
N LYS A 42 -32.91 -12.55 -1.05
CA LYS A 42 -33.06 -11.15 -0.61
C LYS A 42 -33.38 -11.03 0.89
N ALA A 43 -32.99 -12.02 1.69
CA ALA A 43 -33.27 -12.08 3.12
C ALA A 43 -32.41 -11.04 3.85
N ARG A 44 -33.01 -9.89 4.19
CA ARG A 44 -32.34 -8.81 4.91
C ARG A 44 -32.38 -9.03 6.42
N THR A 45 -31.74 -10.09 6.91
CA THR A 45 -31.52 -10.21 8.36
C THR A 45 -30.24 -9.47 8.74
N PRO A 46 -30.32 -8.42 9.59
CA PRO A 46 -29.14 -7.65 10.00
C PRO A 46 -28.22 -8.48 10.91
N TYR A 47 -28.77 -9.51 11.56
CA TYR A 47 -28.08 -10.41 12.47
C TYR A 47 -28.32 -11.86 12.07
N LYS A 48 -27.27 -12.68 12.14
CA LYS A 48 -27.27 -14.09 11.76
C LYS A 48 -26.49 -14.87 12.80
N ARG A 49 -27.12 -15.87 13.40
CA ARG A 49 -26.47 -16.84 14.27
C ARG A 49 -26.32 -18.15 13.51
N VAL A 50 -25.15 -18.75 13.57
CA VAL A 50 -24.85 -20.00 12.87
C VAL A 50 -24.20 -20.96 13.86
N ILE A 51 -24.75 -22.16 14.02
CA ILE A 51 -24.21 -23.18 14.93
C ILE A 51 -23.85 -24.41 14.11
N PHE A 52 -22.60 -24.85 14.20
CA PHE A 52 -22.11 -26.10 13.59
C PHE A 52 -22.03 -27.19 14.66
N ASN A 53 -22.74 -28.31 14.46
CA ASN A 53 -22.76 -29.45 15.39
C ASN A 53 -22.98 -30.76 14.62
N LYS A 54 -22.03 -31.72 14.72
CA LYS A 54 -22.09 -33.00 13.99
C LYS A 54 -23.23 -33.93 14.45
N ASN A 55 -23.81 -33.71 15.64
CA ASN A 55 -24.88 -34.56 16.16
C ASN A 55 -26.25 -34.29 15.50
N PHE A 56 -26.37 -33.23 14.71
CA PHE A 56 -27.51 -33.09 13.81
C PHE A 56 -27.24 -33.93 12.57
N THR A 57 -28.14 -34.87 12.26
CA THR A 57 -28.03 -35.81 11.12
C THR A 57 -27.97 -35.10 9.76
N ASP A 58 -28.36 -33.83 9.72
CA ASP A 58 -28.11 -32.88 8.65
C ASP A 58 -27.39 -31.67 9.25
N ASN A 59 -26.51 -31.00 8.50
CA ASN A 59 -25.93 -29.71 8.90
C ASN A 59 -27.05 -28.67 9.06
N HIS A 60 -27.73 -28.66 10.20
CA HIS A 60 -28.80 -27.73 10.52
C HIS A 60 -28.20 -26.39 10.92
N PHE A 61 -28.34 -25.39 10.05
CA PHE A 61 -28.13 -23.99 10.42
C PHE A 61 -29.49 -23.37 10.73
N SER A 62 -29.75 -23.07 12.01
CA SER A 62 -30.93 -22.30 12.39
C SER A 62 -30.67 -20.82 12.15
N LEU A 63 -31.23 -20.28 11.07
CA LEU A 63 -31.32 -18.82 10.88
C LEU A 63 -32.40 -18.26 11.80
N GLU A 64 -31.99 -17.83 12.99
CA GLU A 64 -32.85 -17.05 13.88
C GLU A 64 -33.00 -15.65 13.28
N SER A 65 -34.09 -15.42 12.54
CA SER A 65 -34.39 -14.12 11.92
C SER A 65 -34.85 -13.10 12.96
N ALA A 66 -34.37 -11.86 12.85
CA ALA A 66 -34.59 -10.80 13.84
C ALA A 66 -36.06 -10.42 14.13
N ASN A 67 -37.02 -10.86 13.31
CA ASN A 67 -38.43 -10.51 13.49
C ASN A 67 -39.10 -11.19 14.70
N SER A 68 -38.43 -12.12 15.39
CA SER A 68 -38.85 -12.68 16.69
C SER A 68 -38.01 -12.22 17.88
N LEU A 69 -37.11 -11.24 17.70
CA LEU A 69 -36.16 -10.78 18.74
C LEU A 69 -36.78 -9.81 19.78
N SER A 70 -38.07 -9.46 19.70
CA SER A 70 -38.74 -8.75 20.78
C SER A 70 -38.96 -9.61 22.03
N GLU A 71 -38.81 -10.93 21.93
CA GLU A 71 -39.11 -11.89 23.02
C GLU A 71 -37.90 -12.71 23.50
N PHE A 72 -36.73 -12.59 22.86
CA PHE A 72 -35.52 -13.24 23.32
C PHE A 72 -34.64 -12.27 24.13
N PRO A 73 -34.03 -12.74 25.25
CA PRO A 73 -33.07 -11.91 25.96
C PRO A 73 -31.92 -11.54 25.01
N ALA A 74 -31.38 -10.34 25.21
CA ALA A 74 -30.26 -9.81 24.45
C ALA A 74 -29.14 -10.87 24.24
N PRO A 75 -28.36 -10.78 23.15
CA PRO A 75 -27.23 -11.69 22.85
C PRO A 75 -26.26 -11.94 24.02
N GLU A 76 -26.30 -11.09 25.05
CA GLU A 76 -25.57 -11.16 26.31
C GLU A 76 -25.66 -12.50 27.06
N ILE A 77 -26.72 -13.31 26.87
CA ILE A 77 -26.95 -14.46 27.77
C ILE A 77 -26.21 -15.76 27.38
N LEU A 78 -25.76 -15.96 26.13
CA LEU A 78 -25.40 -17.33 25.69
C LEU A 78 -23.98 -17.56 25.15
N VAL A 79 -23.15 -16.53 24.99
CA VAL A 79 -21.80 -16.71 24.43
C VAL A 79 -20.75 -16.01 25.28
N LYS A 80 -20.10 -16.78 26.17
CA LYS A 80 -18.90 -16.31 26.87
C LYS A 80 -17.66 -16.92 26.21
N PHE A 81 -16.68 -16.10 25.86
CA PHE A 81 -15.32 -16.56 25.62
C PHE A 81 -14.82 -17.15 26.94
N LYS A 82 -14.67 -18.48 27.02
CA LYS A 82 -14.04 -19.08 28.21
C LYS A 82 -12.57 -18.70 28.21
N ASN A 83 -12.10 -18.10 29.31
CA ASN A 83 -10.69 -17.89 29.63
C ASN A 83 -9.90 -16.99 28.65
N VAL A 84 -10.49 -15.91 28.14
CA VAL A 84 -9.73 -14.93 27.37
C VAL A 84 -8.83 -14.12 28.32
N LYS A 85 -7.52 -14.15 28.07
CA LYS A 85 -6.56 -13.29 28.77
C LYS A 85 -6.89 -11.83 28.45
N LYS A 86 -7.03 -11.00 29.49
CA LYS A 86 -7.21 -9.56 29.32
C LYS A 86 -6.02 -8.98 28.55
N ILE A 87 -6.30 -8.26 27.48
CA ILE A 87 -5.35 -7.54 26.66
C ILE A 87 -5.00 -6.23 27.36
N ASN A 88 -3.72 -6.06 27.70
CA ASN A 88 -3.21 -4.82 28.29
C ASN A 88 -1.94 -4.34 27.59
N ASN A 89 -1.04 -5.27 27.25
CA ASN A 89 0.22 -4.98 26.58
C ASN A 89 0.09 -5.29 25.09
N VAL A 90 0.24 -4.27 24.25
CA VAL A 90 0.03 -4.34 22.80
C VAL A 90 1.33 -4.05 22.08
N LEU A 91 1.77 -5.00 21.25
CA LEU A 91 2.86 -4.77 20.29
C LEU A 91 2.26 -4.40 18.93
N LEU A 92 2.60 -3.23 18.40
CA LEU A 92 2.35 -2.86 17.01
C LEU A 92 3.61 -3.13 16.20
N ALA A 93 3.62 -4.25 15.47
CA ALA A 93 4.71 -4.64 14.61
C ALA A 93 4.42 -4.27 13.14
N TYR A 94 5.35 -3.57 12.50
CA TYR A 94 5.28 -3.30 11.06
C TYR A 94 6.33 -4.14 10.32
N PRO A 95 5.91 -5.10 9.49
CA PRO A 95 6.82 -5.99 8.77
C PRO A 95 7.55 -5.26 7.65
N VAL A 96 8.84 -5.56 7.49
CA VAL A 96 9.71 -5.04 6.42
C VAL A 96 10.60 -6.16 5.91
N LEU A 97 10.95 -6.16 4.62
CA LEU A 97 11.94 -7.12 4.11
C LEU A 97 13.35 -6.65 4.47
N LEU A 98 14.22 -7.57 4.87
CA LEU A 98 15.64 -7.32 5.10
C LEU A 98 16.32 -6.69 3.86
N SER A 99 15.85 -7.04 2.66
CA SER A 99 16.38 -6.51 1.40
C SER A 99 15.88 -5.10 1.05
N ASP A 100 14.86 -4.59 1.75
CA ASP A 100 14.24 -3.31 1.43
C ASP A 100 14.86 -2.16 2.22
N LYS A 101 15.91 -1.58 1.62
CA LYS A 101 16.69 -0.48 2.21
C LYS A 101 15.88 0.78 2.50
N ARG A 102 14.71 0.96 1.87
CA ARG A 102 13.83 2.12 2.11
C ARG A 102 13.41 2.22 3.58
N TRP A 103 13.33 1.08 4.26
CA TRP A 103 12.91 1.02 5.66
C TRP A 103 14.06 1.20 6.64
N GLU A 104 15.32 1.32 6.21
CA GLU A 104 16.45 1.46 7.14
C GLU A 104 16.30 2.70 8.03
N THR A 105 15.83 3.81 7.46
CA THR A 105 15.65 5.10 8.16
C THR A 105 14.26 5.30 8.77
N ILE A 106 13.30 4.43 8.49
CA ILE A 106 11.93 4.55 9.00
C ILE A 106 11.82 3.74 10.30
N HIS A 107 11.79 4.41 11.44
CA HIS A 107 11.66 3.77 12.76
C HIS A 107 10.23 3.85 13.33
N LEU A 108 9.41 4.74 12.79
CA LEU A 108 8.03 4.94 13.16
C LEU A 108 7.24 5.20 11.89
N THR A 109 6.15 4.47 11.67
CA THR A 109 5.30 4.67 10.49
C THR A 109 4.13 5.60 10.83
N ALA A 110 3.56 6.26 9.82
CA ALA A 110 2.35 7.06 10.01
C ALA A 110 1.22 6.22 10.66
N ALA A 111 1.01 4.98 10.20
CA ALA A 111 0.02 4.07 10.78
C ALA A 111 0.29 3.79 12.27
N SER A 112 1.55 3.60 12.67
CA SER A 112 1.93 3.38 14.06
C SER A 112 1.71 4.62 14.93
N VAL A 113 1.86 5.84 14.40
CA VAL A 113 1.54 7.08 15.12
C VAL A 113 0.05 7.13 15.47
N PHE A 114 -0.83 6.99 14.48
CA PHE A 114 -2.28 7.01 14.69
C PHE A 114 -2.75 5.85 15.59
N MET A 115 -2.29 4.63 15.30
CA MET A 115 -2.71 3.45 16.05
C MET A 115 -2.20 3.46 17.49
N GLY A 116 -0.92 3.75 17.69
CA GLY A 116 -0.32 3.79 19.01
C GLY A 116 -0.96 4.87 19.86
N SER A 117 -1.22 6.05 19.28
CA SER A 117 -1.93 7.13 19.95
C SER A 117 -3.32 6.72 20.41
N SER A 118 -4.09 6.06 19.55
CA SER A 118 -5.46 5.67 19.88
C SER A 118 -5.51 4.61 20.99
N LEU A 119 -4.61 3.62 20.92
CA LEU A 119 -4.52 2.58 21.94
C LEU A 119 -4.00 3.12 23.28
N ASP A 120 -2.99 3.99 23.26
CA ASP A 120 -2.44 4.59 24.47
C ASP A 120 -3.47 5.50 25.17
N ASN A 121 -4.24 6.28 24.40
CA ASN A 121 -5.39 7.05 24.91
C ASN A 121 -6.47 6.17 25.57
N ALA A 122 -6.64 4.93 25.10
CA ALA A 122 -7.55 3.96 25.68
C ALA A 122 -6.96 3.21 26.90
N GLY A 123 -5.73 3.56 27.31
CA GLY A 123 -5.08 3.01 28.50
C GLY A 123 -4.33 1.71 28.28
N PHE A 124 -4.03 1.33 27.04
CA PHE A 124 -3.20 0.17 26.73
C PHE A 124 -1.71 0.50 26.78
N ASN A 125 -0.88 -0.44 27.24
CA ASN A 125 0.57 -0.31 27.18
C ASN A 125 1.05 -0.65 25.76
N VAL A 126 1.37 0.38 24.97
CA VAL A 126 1.75 0.19 23.57
C VAL A 126 3.26 0.13 23.40
N THR A 127 3.73 -0.82 22.60
CA THR A 127 5.09 -0.85 22.06
C THR A 127 5.02 -0.90 20.54
N VAL A 128 5.89 -0.16 19.85
CA VAL A 128 6.00 -0.21 18.38
C VAL A 128 7.35 -0.83 18.02
N LYS A 129 7.37 -1.82 17.12
CA LYS A 129 8.62 -2.41 16.63
C LYS A 129 8.60 -2.66 15.13
N LYS A 130 9.77 -2.48 14.51
CA LYS A 130 10.06 -2.98 13.17
C LYS A 130 10.19 -4.50 13.21
N LEU A 131 9.47 -5.21 12.35
CA LEU A 131 9.59 -6.67 12.22
C LEU A 131 10.33 -6.99 10.91
N ILE A 132 11.60 -7.37 11.02
CA ILE A 132 12.43 -7.69 9.84
C ILE A 132 12.13 -9.12 9.38
N LEU A 133 11.76 -9.27 8.11
CA LEU A 133 11.43 -10.53 7.46
C LEU A 133 12.50 -10.93 6.42
N PRO A 134 12.77 -12.23 6.23
CA PRO A 134 12.26 -13.36 7.03
C PRO A 134 12.83 -13.36 8.45
N VAL A 135 12.05 -13.83 9.42
CA VAL A 135 12.50 -13.99 10.81
C VAL A 135 13.19 -15.34 10.95
N THR A 136 14.45 -15.34 11.39
CA THR A 136 15.21 -16.58 11.64
C THR A 136 14.96 -17.18 13.01
N ASN A 137 14.65 -16.34 14.01
CA ASN A 137 14.35 -16.77 15.39
C ASN A 137 13.22 -15.91 15.96
N ILE A 138 12.20 -16.55 16.53
CA ILE A 138 11.12 -15.85 17.23
C ILE A 138 11.64 -15.34 18.57
N ASP A 139 11.62 -14.02 18.76
CA ASP A 139 12.04 -13.40 20.02
C ASP A 139 11.11 -13.84 21.17
N SER A 140 11.71 -14.45 22.20
CA SER A 140 11.01 -14.86 23.42
C SER A 140 10.26 -13.72 24.11
N GLN A 141 10.69 -12.46 23.93
CA GLN A 141 10.01 -11.28 24.47
C GLN A 141 8.61 -11.08 23.90
N LEU A 142 8.29 -11.66 22.73
CA LEU A 142 6.95 -11.58 22.15
C LEU A 142 5.88 -12.19 23.06
N ARG A 143 6.26 -13.11 23.97
CA ARG A 143 5.36 -13.73 24.96
C ARG A 143 4.88 -12.76 26.05
N HIS A 144 5.51 -11.58 26.19
CA HIS A 144 5.10 -10.57 27.16
C HIS A 144 3.89 -9.75 26.70
N TYR A 145 3.59 -9.75 25.40
CA TYR A 145 2.43 -9.05 24.88
C TYR A 145 1.17 -9.91 24.96
N ASP A 146 0.04 -9.25 25.15
CA ASP A 146 -1.28 -9.89 25.13
C ASP A 146 -1.89 -9.85 23.73
N LEU A 147 -1.50 -8.84 22.93
CA LEU A 147 -1.88 -8.69 21.55
C LEU A 147 -0.68 -8.23 20.70
N ILE A 148 -0.48 -8.87 19.54
CA ILE A 148 0.45 -8.42 18.49
C ILE A 148 -0.38 -7.96 17.30
N GLY A 149 -0.32 -6.66 16.98
CA GLY A 149 -0.95 -6.05 15.83
C GLY A 149 0.03 -5.94 14.66
N LEU A 150 -0.37 -6.41 13.48
CA LEU A 150 0.43 -6.37 12.25
C LEU A 150 -0.21 -5.47 11.18
N THR A 151 0.61 -4.70 10.47
CA THR A 151 0.19 -4.04 9.23
C THR A 151 0.59 -4.92 8.04
N LEU A 152 -0.37 -5.39 7.25
CA LEU A 152 -0.12 -6.35 6.18
C LEU A 152 -0.18 -5.72 4.79
N PHE A 153 0.84 -6.04 3.99
CA PHE A 153 0.98 -5.70 2.58
C PHE A 153 1.08 -6.99 1.76
N GLU A 154 0.52 -6.99 0.54
CA GLU A 154 0.50 -8.17 -0.33
C GLU A 154 1.91 -8.70 -0.63
N ASP A 155 2.88 -7.80 -0.83
CA ASP A 155 4.27 -8.18 -1.10
C ASP A 155 4.99 -8.87 0.05
N LEU A 156 4.46 -8.74 1.27
CA LEU A 156 5.01 -9.37 2.47
C LEU A 156 4.29 -10.66 2.85
N PHE A 157 3.28 -11.06 2.08
CA PHE A 157 2.37 -12.14 2.46
C PHE A 157 3.10 -13.45 2.75
N ILE A 158 3.97 -13.90 1.85
CA ILE A 158 4.65 -15.21 1.97
C ILE A 158 5.48 -15.26 3.26
N HIS A 159 6.31 -14.24 3.49
CA HIS A 159 7.16 -14.17 4.67
C HIS A 159 6.36 -13.95 5.95
N THR A 160 5.27 -13.18 5.89
CA THR A 160 4.42 -12.97 7.07
C THR A 160 3.67 -14.24 7.44
N LYS A 161 3.19 -15.00 6.46
CA LYS A 161 2.54 -16.30 6.70
C LYS A 161 3.50 -17.29 7.36
N GLU A 162 4.73 -17.37 6.87
CA GLU A 162 5.78 -18.19 7.48
C GLU A 162 6.08 -17.75 8.93
N PHE A 163 6.24 -16.45 9.16
CA PHE A 163 6.41 -15.89 10.50
C PHE A 163 5.24 -16.23 11.43
N LEU A 164 3.99 -16.08 10.98
CA LEU A 164 2.80 -16.36 11.76
C LEU A 164 2.71 -17.83 12.17
N SER A 165 3.05 -18.76 11.26
CA SER A 165 3.10 -20.19 11.55
C SER A 165 4.07 -20.47 12.71
N HIS A 166 5.32 -19.98 12.62
CA HIS A 166 6.32 -20.17 13.69
C HIS A 166 5.95 -19.43 14.97
N LEU A 167 5.39 -18.22 14.88
CA LEU A 167 4.97 -17.45 16.04
C LEU A 167 3.91 -18.22 16.85
N ARG A 168 2.94 -18.86 16.18
CA ARG A 168 1.86 -19.59 16.84
C ARG A 168 2.30 -20.81 17.64
N GLU A 169 3.45 -21.40 17.33
CA GLU A 169 4.02 -22.49 18.12
C GLU A 169 4.45 -22.03 19.52
N VAL A 170 4.74 -20.73 19.70
CA VAL A 170 5.31 -20.18 20.93
C VAL A 170 4.50 -19.05 21.56
N TYR A 171 3.47 -18.55 20.88
CA TYR A 171 2.67 -17.39 21.29
C TYR A 171 1.17 -17.71 21.36
N ASN A 172 0.65 -17.64 22.59
CA ASN A 172 -0.76 -17.92 22.91
C ASN A 172 -1.64 -16.67 23.02
N GLY A 173 -1.08 -15.47 22.83
CA GLY A 173 -1.85 -14.22 22.88
C GLY A 173 -2.63 -13.96 21.59
N PHE A 174 -3.29 -12.81 21.49
CA PHE A 174 -4.01 -12.43 20.29
C PHE A 174 -3.06 -11.93 19.21
N ILE A 175 -3.41 -12.22 17.96
CA ILE A 175 -2.82 -11.57 16.80
C ILE A 175 -3.93 -10.81 16.08
N ALA A 176 -3.70 -9.52 15.86
CA ALA A 176 -4.56 -8.67 15.06
C ALA A 176 -3.83 -8.25 13.79
N ALA A 177 -4.57 -7.99 12.71
CA ALA A 177 -4.00 -7.40 11.51
C ALA A 177 -4.94 -6.39 10.86
N GLY A 178 -4.31 -5.38 10.27
CA GLY A 178 -4.94 -4.41 9.40
C GLY A 178 -4.02 -4.06 8.24
N GLY A 179 -4.24 -2.89 7.65
CA GLY A 179 -3.43 -2.40 6.53
C GLY A 179 -3.99 -2.77 5.16
N PRO A 180 -3.23 -2.48 4.09
CA PRO A 180 -3.78 -2.52 2.74
C PRO A 180 -4.28 -3.89 2.29
N MET A 181 -3.58 -4.96 2.65
CA MET A 181 -3.99 -6.30 2.26
C MET A 181 -5.35 -6.68 2.89
N ILE A 182 -5.49 -6.53 4.22
CA ILE A 182 -6.75 -6.84 4.91
C ILE A 182 -7.90 -5.98 4.39
N THR A 183 -7.63 -4.71 4.10
CA THR A 183 -8.63 -3.78 3.58
C THR A 183 -9.15 -4.19 2.21
N LEU A 184 -8.27 -4.67 1.32
CA LEU A 184 -8.59 -4.89 -0.09
C LEU A 184 -8.97 -6.35 -0.40
N THR A 185 -8.38 -7.32 0.29
CA THR A 185 -8.64 -8.77 0.14
C THR A 185 -8.97 -9.43 1.48
N PRO A 186 -10.07 -8.99 2.15
CA PRO A 186 -10.37 -9.40 3.52
C PRO A 186 -10.64 -10.90 3.67
N LEU A 187 -11.30 -11.53 2.70
CA LEU A 187 -11.68 -12.93 2.77
C LEU A 187 -10.51 -13.85 2.47
N GLU A 188 -9.74 -13.52 1.43
CA GLU A 188 -8.50 -14.20 1.12
C GLU A 188 -7.54 -14.16 2.31
N SER A 189 -7.43 -12.99 2.97
CA SER A 189 -6.60 -12.84 4.16
C SER A 189 -7.09 -13.70 5.32
N ALA A 190 -8.40 -13.68 5.62
CA ALA A 190 -9.00 -14.52 6.66
C ALA A 190 -8.75 -16.01 6.41
N TYR A 191 -8.96 -16.46 5.19
CA TYR A 191 -8.79 -17.86 4.81
C TYR A 191 -7.32 -18.31 4.86
N HIS A 192 -6.40 -17.50 4.33
CA HIS A 192 -5.01 -17.92 4.16
C HIS A 192 -4.09 -17.61 5.34
N LEU A 193 -4.55 -16.84 6.32
CA LEU A 193 -3.87 -16.50 7.57
C LEU A 193 -4.74 -16.85 8.80
N PRO A 194 -5.12 -18.14 8.98
CA PRO A 194 -5.96 -18.58 10.09
C PRO A 194 -5.33 -18.36 11.47
N GLU A 195 -4.04 -18.03 11.53
CA GLU A 195 -3.34 -17.66 12.73
C GLU A 195 -3.78 -16.29 13.27
N ILE A 196 -4.42 -15.43 12.48
CA ILE A 196 -4.84 -14.09 12.91
C ILE A 196 -6.22 -14.17 13.57
N ASN A 197 -6.33 -13.65 14.79
CA ASN A 197 -7.59 -13.64 15.53
C ASN A 197 -8.49 -12.49 15.11
N LEU A 198 -7.93 -11.30 14.88
CA LEU A 198 -8.72 -10.10 14.61
C LEU A 198 -8.25 -9.43 13.31
N LEU A 199 -9.15 -9.31 12.35
CA LEU A 199 -8.93 -8.59 11.09
C LEU A 199 -9.78 -7.33 11.08
N VAL A 200 -9.14 -6.19 10.83
CA VAL A 200 -9.84 -4.90 10.73
C VAL A 200 -9.55 -4.28 9.37
N ARG A 201 -10.62 -3.94 8.63
CA ARG A 201 -10.54 -3.27 7.34
C ARG A 201 -10.54 -1.76 7.53
N GLY A 202 -9.67 -1.07 6.79
CA GLY A 202 -9.56 0.37 6.81
C GLY A 202 -8.75 0.90 8.00
N GLU A 203 -9.24 2.00 8.56
CA GLU A 203 -8.58 2.82 9.57
C GLU A 203 -8.92 2.29 10.96
N ALA A 204 -8.10 1.35 11.41
CA ALA A 204 -8.36 0.61 12.64
C ALA A 204 -8.23 1.48 13.90
N GLU A 205 -7.60 2.65 13.85
CA GLU A 205 -7.37 3.50 15.02
C GLU A 205 -8.69 4.02 15.62
N PHE A 206 -9.79 4.00 14.87
CA PHE A 206 -11.12 4.43 15.35
C PHE A 206 -11.97 3.30 15.92
N VAL A 207 -11.56 2.04 15.77
CA VAL A 207 -12.38 0.88 16.13
C VAL A 207 -11.64 -0.14 16.99
N LEU A 208 -10.32 -0.28 16.82
CA LEU A 208 -9.53 -1.30 17.51
C LEU A 208 -9.53 -1.15 19.03
N PRO A 209 -9.37 0.06 19.63
CA PRO A 209 -9.40 0.18 21.08
C PRO A 209 -10.74 -0.30 21.68
N GLU A 210 -11.84 0.07 21.05
CA GLU A 210 -13.19 -0.33 21.45
C GLU A 210 -13.44 -1.84 21.27
N LEU A 211 -12.93 -2.42 20.17
CA LEU A 211 -12.97 -3.86 19.96
C LEU A 211 -12.17 -4.63 21.01
N ILE A 212 -11.00 -4.13 21.40
CA ILE A 212 -10.19 -4.73 22.47
C ILE A 212 -10.91 -4.62 23.81
N ASP A 213 -11.53 -3.48 24.13
CA ASP A 213 -12.32 -3.35 25.35
C ASP A 213 -13.52 -4.32 25.38
N ALA A 214 -14.23 -4.46 24.25
CA ALA A 214 -15.31 -5.42 24.11
C ALA A 214 -14.84 -6.88 24.24
N ILE A 215 -13.65 -7.22 23.73
CA ILE A 215 -13.01 -8.54 23.93
C ILE A 215 -12.68 -8.74 25.42
N ASN A 216 -12.08 -7.75 26.06
CA ASN A 216 -11.67 -7.78 27.48
C ASN A 216 -12.87 -7.95 28.42
N THR A 217 -14.00 -7.33 28.08
CA THR A 217 -15.25 -7.42 28.84
C THR A 217 -16.14 -8.58 28.39
N ASN A 218 -15.72 -9.34 27.37
CA ASN A 218 -16.50 -10.43 26.78
C ASN A 218 -17.91 -9.97 26.35
N ASN A 219 -18.00 -8.77 25.74
CA ASN A 219 -19.24 -8.16 25.30
C ASN A 219 -19.38 -8.25 23.77
N VAL A 220 -19.92 -9.38 23.29
CA VAL A 220 -20.19 -9.63 21.87
C VAL A 220 -21.14 -8.59 21.27
N SER A 221 -22.15 -8.14 22.02
CA SER A 221 -23.09 -7.11 21.56
C SER A 221 -22.38 -5.81 21.22
N ARG A 222 -21.47 -5.36 22.10
CA ARG A 222 -20.62 -4.18 21.88
C ARG A 222 -19.67 -4.38 20.70
N MET A 223 -19.06 -5.56 20.54
CA MET A 223 -18.22 -5.83 19.36
C MET A 223 -19.01 -5.61 18.06
N LEU A 224 -20.27 -6.09 18.01
CA LEU A 224 -21.13 -6.00 16.84
C LEU A 224 -21.64 -4.57 16.55
N GLU A 225 -21.33 -3.57 17.37
CA GLU A 225 -21.61 -2.15 17.05
C GLU A 225 -20.62 -1.61 16.01
N PHE A 226 -19.43 -2.19 15.92
CA PHE A 226 -18.39 -1.82 14.98
C PHE A 226 -18.54 -2.58 13.66
N LYS A 227 -18.02 -1.99 12.58
CA LYS A 227 -18.10 -2.54 11.21
C LYS A 227 -16.72 -2.92 10.69
N GLY A 228 -16.69 -3.63 9.56
CA GLY A 228 -15.47 -3.89 8.84
C GLY A 228 -14.47 -4.78 9.59
N PHE A 229 -14.94 -5.71 10.43
CA PHE A 229 -14.05 -6.63 11.13
C PHE A 229 -14.50 -8.10 11.12
N LEU A 230 -13.52 -8.97 11.30
CA LEU A 230 -13.69 -10.40 11.60
C LEU A 230 -12.86 -10.74 12.83
N PHE A 231 -13.48 -11.37 13.82
CA PHE A 231 -12.82 -11.89 15.01
C PHE A 231 -13.01 -13.41 15.10
N GLN A 232 -11.98 -14.15 15.45
CA GLN A 232 -12.04 -15.60 15.60
C GLN A 232 -11.14 -16.11 16.72
N VAL A 233 -11.70 -17.08 17.44
CA VAL A 233 -11.06 -17.88 18.47
C VAL A 233 -11.56 -19.32 18.33
N PRO A 234 -10.86 -20.32 18.88
CA PRO A 234 -11.33 -21.71 18.81
C PRO A 234 -12.79 -21.84 19.26
N GLY A 235 -13.64 -22.29 18.33
CA GLY A 235 -15.07 -22.52 18.53
C GLY A 235 -15.98 -21.31 18.31
N MET A 236 -15.44 -20.15 17.90
CA MET A 236 -16.25 -18.98 17.60
C MET A 236 -15.68 -18.08 16.52
N ILE A 237 -16.54 -17.59 15.62
CA ILE A 237 -16.23 -16.54 14.66
C ILE A 237 -17.29 -15.44 14.79
N ILE A 238 -16.86 -14.19 14.84
CA ILE A 238 -17.72 -13.00 14.83
C ILE A 238 -17.34 -12.19 13.59
N ILE A 239 -18.34 -11.86 12.77
CA ILE A 239 -18.14 -11.05 11.55
C ILE A 239 -19.12 -9.89 11.63
N SER A 240 -18.66 -8.66 11.52
CA SER A 240 -19.55 -7.50 11.55
C SER A 240 -19.28 -6.61 10.35
N ASP A 241 -20.24 -6.58 9.42
CA ASP A 241 -20.22 -5.76 8.22
C ASP A 241 -18.84 -5.80 7.55
N PHE A 242 -18.29 -7.01 7.37
CA PHE A 242 -16.92 -7.16 6.89
C PHE A 242 -16.76 -6.70 5.44
N ASN A 243 -17.86 -6.47 4.72
CA ASN A 243 -17.91 -5.79 3.42
C ASN A 243 -17.63 -4.28 3.50
N GLU A 244 -17.81 -3.66 4.67
CA GLU A 244 -17.52 -2.25 4.91
C GLU A 244 -16.03 -2.02 5.21
N ILE A 245 -15.57 -0.81 4.91
CA ILE A 245 -14.21 -0.37 5.23
C ILE A 245 -14.33 0.78 6.22
N ASN A 246 -13.68 0.66 7.39
CA ASN A 246 -13.66 1.75 8.36
C ASN A 246 -12.91 2.95 7.77
N ARG A 247 -13.65 4.00 7.43
CA ARG A 247 -13.13 5.26 6.90
C ARG A 247 -13.95 6.38 7.54
N PRO A 248 -13.56 6.92 8.70
CA PRO A 248 -14.19 8.12 9.24
C PRO A 248 -14.22 9.22 8.19
N GLU A 249 -15.28 10.03 8.18
CA GLU A 249 -15.46 11.11 7.21
C GLU A 249 -14.39 12.19 7.34
N ASN A 250 -13.90 12.41 8.56
CA ASN A 250 -12.88 13.39 8.90
C ASN A 250 -12.11 12.94 10.16
N PHE A 251 -11.03 13.66 10.48
CA PHE A 251 -10.24 13.42 11.69
C PHE A 251 -10.64 14.34 12.85
N ALA A 252 -11.82 14.95 12.80
CA ALA A 252 -12.28 15.81 13.88
C ALA A 252 -12.45 14.97 15.16
N GLY A 253 -11.81 15.41 16.24
CA GLY A 253 -11.83 14.71 17.51
C GLY A 253 -10.74 13.65 17.71
N PHE A 254 -9.94 13.33 16.69
CA PHE A 254 -8.73 12.53 16.92
C PHE A 254 -7.75 13.30 17.81
N ARG A 255 -7.25 12.65 18.86
CA ARG A 255 -6.30 13.23 19.82
C ARG A 255 -4.99 12.47 19.76
N PHE A 256 -3.89 13.17 19.55
CA PHE A 256 -2.58 12.55 19.53
C PHE A 256 -2.06 12.34 20.95
N ASN A 257 -1.53 11.15 21.21
CA ASN A 257 -0.76 10.81 22.39
C ASN A 257 0.48 10.04 21.92
N LEU A 258 1.64 10.44 22.40
CA LEU A 258 2.95 9.97 21.94
C LEU A 258 3.79 9.40 23.10
N ASP A 259 3.17 9.10 24.24
CA ASP A 259 3.91 8.64 25.43
C ASP A 259 4.54 7.27 25.23
N PHE A 260 3.96 6.44 24.35
CA PHE A 260 4.49 5.17 23.90
C PHE A 260 5.75 5.28 23.01
N LEU A 261 6.12 6.48 22.53
CA LEU A 261 7.30 6.62 21.69
C LEU A 261 8.58 6.40 22.48
N GLU A 262 9.55 5.74 21.88
CA GLU A 262 10.90 5.54 22.40
C GLU A 262 11.88 6.46 21.68
N LYS A 263 13.10 6.61 22.23
CA LYS A 263 14.14 7.47 21.67
C LYS A 263 14.47 7.19 20.20
N ASP A 264 14.48 5.90 19.80
CA ASP A 264 14.78 5.52 18.43
C ASP A 264 13.66 5.88 17.44
N HIS A 265 12.42 6.06 17.92
CA HIS A 265 11.28 6.40 17.06
C HIS A 265 11.31 7.85 16.56
N VAL A 266 12.02 8.74 17.26
CA VAL A 266 11.99 10.18 16.96
C VAL A 266 13.23 10.69 16.22
N LYS A 267 14.29 9.87 16.10
CA LYS A 267 15.61 10.33 15.66
C LYS A 267 15.71 10.74 14.18
N GLU A 268 14.89 10.15 13.31
CA GLU A 268 14.86 10.45 11.87
C GLU A 268 13.67 11.36 11.48
N GLY A 269 12.97 11.93 12.46
CA GLY A 269 11.83 12.81 12.23
C GLY A 269 10.47 12.10 12.29
N LEU A 270 9.43 12.84 11.91
CA LEU A 270 8.04 12.42 11.97
C LEU A 270 7.55 12.00 10.58
N GLU A 271 7.20 10.73 10.44
CA GLU A 271 6.49 10.17 9.29
C GLU A 271 4.98 10.27 9.51
N ILE A 272 4.26 11.00 8.67
CA ILE A 272 2.83 11.27 8.91
C ILE A 272 2.02 11.35 7.61
N ASN A 273 0.74 10.98 7.71
CA ASN A 273 -0.28 11.36 6.74
C ASN A 273 -1.07 12.54 7.28
N VAL A 274 -1.02 13.67 6.58
CA VAL A 274 -1.86 14.84 6.89
C VAL A 274 -3.16 14.79 6.12
N SER A 275 -3.25 13.96 5.08
CA SER A 275 -4.50 13.63 4.42
C SER A 275 -4.52 12.18 3.97
N ARG A 276 -5.72 11.65 3.75
CA ARG A 276 -5.92 10.29 3.24
C ARG A 276 -6.91 10.29 2.09
N GLY A 277 -6.60 9.50 1.08
CA GLY A 277 -7.39 9.35 -0.13
C GLY A 277 -6.89 10.24 -1.27
N CYS A 278 -7.18 9.78 -2.49
CA CYS A 278 -6.65 10.40 -3.70
C CYS A 278 -7.70 10.40 -4.81
N LYS A 279 -7.99 11.59 -5.37
CA LYS A 279 -9.02 11.73 -6.43
C LYS A 279 -8.58 11.19 -7.79
N ARG A 280 -7.32 10.74 -7.92
CA ARG A 280 -6.74 10.31 -9.21
C ARG A 280 -7.33 8.97 -9.66
N GLY A 281 -7.35 8.77 -10.98
CA GLY A 281 -7.97 7.62 -11.65
C GLY A 281 -7.01 6.52 -12.11
N CYS A 282 -5.79 6.46 -11.55
CA CYS A 282 -4.75 5.52 -11.97
C CYS A 282 -5.24 4.07 -11.92
N ILE A 283 -5.19 3.34 -13.03
CA ILE A 283 -5.79 1.99 -13.11
C ILE A 283 -4.99 0.93 -12.33
N PHE A 284 -3.73 1.22 -12.02
CA PHE A 284 -2.85 0.34 -11.26
C PHE A 284 -2.85 0.63 -9.75
N CYS A 285 -3.47 1.73 -9.33
CA CYS A 285 -3.54 2.07 -7.92
C CYS A 285 -4.71 1.33 -7.26
N SER A 286 -4.46 0.74 -6.10
CA SER A 286 -5.51 0.05 -5.32
C SER A 286 -6.45 1.01 -4.57
N ALA A 287 -6.12 2.31 -4.53
CA ALA A 287 -6.89 3.37 -3.86
C ALA A 287 -7.36 2.96 -2.45
N VAL A 288 -6.43 2.42 -1.65
CA VAL A 288 -6.76 1.78 -0.37
C VAL A 288 -7.37 2.72 0.65
N GLN A 289 -6.98 3.99 0.61
CA GLN A 289 -7.55 5.06 1.44
C GLN A 289 -8.85 5.66 0.88
N GLY A 290 -9.32 5.17 -0.27
CA GLY A 290 -10.48 5.69 -0.99
C GLY A 290 -10.13 6.84 -1.93
N ARG A 291 -11.16 7.36 -2.62
CA ARG A 291 -11.03 8.48 -3.56
C ARG A 291 -11.42 9.84 -2.98
N GLY A 292 -12.09 9.84 -1.83
CA GLY A 292 -12.40 11.07 -1.10
C GLY A 292 -11.17 11.54 -0.35
N LEU A 293 -10.79 12.80 -0.56
CA LEU A 293 -9.72 13.44 0.22
C LEU A 293 -10.26 13.80 1.60
N ARG A 294 -9.65 13.23 2.64
CA ARG A 294 -9.97 13.53 4.04
C ARG A 294 -8.74 14.14 4.69
N LYS A 295 -8.91 15.32 5.27
CA LYS A 295 -7.82 16.18 5.76
C LYS A 295 -7.71 16.11 7.28
N LEU A 296 -6.49 16.03 7.80
CA LEU A 296 -6.20 16.24 9.21
C LEU A 296 -6.37 17.74 9.52
N PRO A 297 -7.27 18.15 10.42
CA PRO A 297 -7.47 19.56 10.66
C PRO A 297 -6.22 20.20 11.30
N GLY A 298 -5.98 21.48 10.99
CA GLY A 298 -4.80 22.22 11.44
C GLY A 298 -4.54 22.16 12.95
N PRO A 299 -5.57 22.31 13.83
CA PRO A 299 -5.37 22.20 15.27
C PRO A 299 -4.80 20.83 15.72
N GLN A 300 -5.25 19.73 15.11
CA GLN A 300 -4.75 18.39 15.43
C GLN A 300 -3.31 18.20 14.94
N LEU A 301 -2.96 18.72 13.77
CA LEU A 301 -1.58 18.69 13.27
C LEU A 301 -0.65 19.54 14.16
N GLN A 302 -1.11 20.71 14.61
CA GLN A 302 -0.37 21.56 15.55
C GLN A 302 -0.12 20.84 16.89
N ASP A 303 -1.16 20.19 17.44
CA ASP A 303 -1.05 19.38 18.67
C ASP A 303 -0.05 18.24 18.50
N LEU A 304 -0.10 17.51 17.38
CA LEU A 304 0.86 16.46 17.06
C LEU A 304 2.30 16.99 17.04
N LEU A 305 2.56 18.08 16.33
CA LEU A 305 3.91 18.64 16.18
C LEU A 305 4.45 19.14 17.53
N ASN A 306 3.61 19.76 18.36
CA ASN A 306 3.98 20.20 19.70
C ASN A 306 4.36 19.01 20.59
N ARG A 307 3.50 17.99 20.65
CA ARG A 307 3.77 16.76 21.43
C ARG A 307 5.03 16.06 20.95
N PHE A 308 5.25 16.00 19.64
CA PHE A 308 6.46 15.40 19.09
C PHE A 308 7.70 16.20 19.50
N SER A 309 7.63 17.55 19.49
CA SER A 309 8.68 18.42 20.04
C SER A 309 8.96 18.12 21.51
N ASP A 310 7.94 17.99 22.34
CA ASP A 310 8.10 17.68 23.76
C ASP A 310 8.81 16.33 23.97
N ARG A 311 8.48 15.32 23.17
CA ARG A 311 9.18 14.01 23.19
C ARG A 311 10.65 14.15 22.79
N LEU A 312 10.96 14.92 21.75
CA LEU A 312 12.34 15.20 21.34
C LEU A 312 13.16 15.81 22.48
N ASP A 313 12.60 16.80 23.16
CA ASP A 313 13.27 17.52 24.24
C ASP A 313 13.46 16.60 25.46
N SER A 314 12.49 15.71 25.74
CA SER A 314 12.59 14.72 26.83
C SER A 314 13.68 13.66 26.62
N PHE A 315 14.00 13.28 25.38
CA PHE A 315 14.99 12.24 25.07
C PHE A 315 16.43 12.74 24.95
N VAL A 316 16.65 14.06 25.05
CA VAL A 316 17.95 14.72 24.90
C VAL A 316 18.67 14.23 23.63
N VAL A 317 18.00 14.39 22.48
CA VAL A 317 18.56 14.01 21.17
C VAL A 317 19.73 14.94 20.84
N ARG A 318 20.97 14.43 20.86
CA ARG A 318 22.18 15.23 20.61
C ARG A 318 22.43 15.43 19.11
N PRO A 319 23.15 16.49 18.71
CA PRO A 319 23.66 16.63 17.34
C PRO A 319 24.53 15.42 16.93
N PRO A 320 24.55 15.03 15.63
CA PRO A 320 23.82 15.62 14.51
C PRO A 320 22.36 15.14 14.37
N ALA A 321 21.95 14.12 15.13
CA ALA A 321 20.59 13.57 15.06
C ALA A 321 19.49 14.62 15.34
N ALA A 322 19.79 15.62 16.17
CA ALA A 322 18.88 16.74 16.47
C ALA A 322 18.34 17.46 15.21
N GLY A 323 19.15 17.59 14.15
CA GLY A 323 18.73 18.25 12.91
C GLY A 323 17.69 17.43 12.13
N ARG A 324 17.89 16.11 12.05
CA ARG A 324 16.95 15.19 11.37
C ARG A 324 15.69 14.94 12.19
N ALA A 325 15.80 14.97 13.51
CA ALA A 325 14.68 14.70 14.39
C ALA A 325 13.57 15.77 14.30
N ARG A 326 13.88 17.02 13.90
CA ARG A 326 12.88 18.08 13.62
C ARG A 326 12.48 18.15 12.15
N THR A 327 12.33 16.98 11.52
CA THR A 327 11.86 16.86 10.14
C THR A 327 10.50 16.19 10.08
N VAL A 328 9.71 16.52 9.06
CA VAL A 328 8.43 15.88 8.75
C VAL A 328 8.52 15.32 7.34
N ASN A 329 8.17 14.05 7.20
CA ASN A 329 7.96 13.41 5.90
C ASN A 329 6.46 13.14 5.73
N ILE A 330 5.88 13.72 4.68
CA ILE A 330 4.45 13.62 4.37
C ILE A 330 4.23 12.45 3.41
N ASN A 331 3.58 11.40 3.89
CA ASN A 331 3.31 10.17 3.13
C ASN A 331 1.96 10.17 2.39
N ASP A 332 1.40 11.35 2.14
CA ASP A 332 0.14 11.49 1.42
C ASP A 332 0.29 11.05 -0.05
N ASP A 333 -0.78 10.47 -0.61
CA ASP A 333 -0.76 10.01 -2.01
C ASP A 333 -0.51 11.17 -3.00
N ASP A 334 -1.06 12.36 -2.70
CA ASP A 334 -0.93 13.59 -3.51
C ASP A 334 -1.25 14.82 -2.64
N ILE A 335 -0.25 15.38 -1.93
CA ILE A 335 -0.48 16.53 -1.03
C ILE A 335 -0.94 17.78 -1.78
N LEU A 336 -0.47 17.98 -3.02
CA LEU A 336 -0.79 19.17 -3.82
C LEU A 336 -2.11 19.05 -4.58
N GLN A 337 -2.87 17.96 -4.42
CA GLN A 337 -4.21 17.87 -5.03
C GLN A 337 -5.19 18.92 -4.45
N ASP A 338 -4.85 19.53 -3.31
CA ASP A 338 -5.55 20.63 -2.67
C ASP A 338 -4.53 21.68 -2.19
N LEU A 339 -4.27 22.69 -3.02
CA LEU A 339 -3.18 23.64 -2.80
C LEU A 339 -3.38 24.55 -1.60
N ASP A 340 -4.63 24.91 -1.28
CA ASP A 340 -4.94 25.72 -0.10
C ASP A 340 -4.57 24.96 1.17
N TYR A 341 -5.01 23.71 1.26
CA TYR A 341 -4.68 22.85 2.39
C TYR A 341 -3.18 22.56 2.50
N ALA A 342 -2.50 22.26 1.39
CA ALA A 342 -1.06 22.04 1.38
C ALA A 342 -0.31 23.28 1.91
N GLY A 343 -0.69 24.48 1.45
CA GLY A 343 -0.12 25.74 1.93
C GLY A 343 -0.30 25.94 3.44
N GLU A 344 -1.50 25.67 3.96
CA GLU A 344 -1.78 25.74 5.40
C GLU A 344 -0.92 24.77 6.21
N VAL A 345 -0.82 23.51 5.77
CA VAL A 345 0.01 22.48 6.39
C VAL A 345 1.48 22.90 6.42
N PHE A 346 2.02 23.37 5.30
CA PHE A 346 3.44 23.74 5.20
C PHE A 346 3.77 24.94 6.10
N GLN A 347 2.91 25.95 6.13
CA GLN A 347 3.07 27.08 7.03
C GLN A 347 2.98 26.66 8.50
N LEU A 348 2.10 25.71 8.83
CA LEU A 348 1.99 25.18 10.18
C LEU A 348 3.27 24.45 10.61
N ILE A 349 3.78 23.53 9.79
CA ILE A 349 5.03 22.80 10.02
C ILE A 349 6.18 23.78 10.29
N LYS A 350 6.33 24.79 9.44
CA LYS A 350 7.33 25.85 9.58
C LYS A 350 7.19 26.63 10.89
N ARG A 351 5.96 27.08 11.23
CA ARG A 351 5.69 27.80 12.49
C ARG A 351 6.00 26.98 13.74
N CYS A 352 5.88 25.66 13.67
CA CYS A 352 6.24 24.75 14.76
C CYS A 352 7.75 24.48 14.86
N GLY A 353 8.57 25.10 14.00
CA GLY A 353 10.02 24.88 13.97
C GLY A 353 10.45 23.54 13.34
N PHE A 354 9.57 22.91 12.55
CA PHE A 354 9.90 21.72 11.77
C PHE A 354 10.22 22.08 10.32
N ARG A 355 10.93 21.18 9.64
CA ARG A 355 11.23 21.26 8.20
C ARG A 355 10.71 20.03 7.47
N LEU A 356 10.40 20.17 6.19
CA LEU A 356 10.07 19.07 5.30
C LEU A 356 11.33 18.38 4.80
N TRP A 357 11.34 17.05 4.85
CA TRP A 357 12.33 16.28 4.10
C TRP A 357 12.14 16.43 2.58
N GLY A 358 10.88 16.37 2.16
CA GLY A 358 10.41 16.62 0.81
C GLY A 358 8.89 16.41 0.75
N ILE A 359 8.32 16.46 -0.45
CA ILE A 359 6.89 16.19 -0.64
C ILE A 359 6.66 15.20 -1.77
N GLN A 360 5.62 14.37 -1.63
CA GLN A 360 5.16 13.48 -2.70
C GLN A 360 3.87 14.04 -3.32
N THR A 361 3.81 14.08 -4.66
CA THR A 361 2.68 14.65 -5.40
C THR A 361 2.44 13.95 -6.74
N SER A 362 1.25 14.09 -7.30
CA SER A 362 1.03 13.75 -8.71
C SER A 362 1.63 14.83 -9.62
N ILE A 363 2.12 14.43 -10.80
CA ILE A 363 2.50 15.38 -11.85
C ILE A 363 1.33 16.30 -12.25
N ASN A 364 0.09 15.81 -12.13
CA ASN A 364 -1.11 16.58 -12.45
C ASN A 364 -1.36 17.75 -11.49
N SER A 365 -0.72 17.79 -10.33
CA SER A 365 -0.85 18.90 -9.40
C SER A 365 -0.06 20.14 -9.85
N PHE A 366 0.83 19.98 -10.83
CA PHE A 366 1.57 21.10 -11.45
C PHE A 366 0.82 21.77 -12.59
N PHE A 367 -0.35 21.27 -12.96
CA PHE A 367 -1.14 21.80 -14.06
C PHE A 367 -2.54 22.14 -13.58
N ASP A 368 -3.10 23.23 -14.09
CA ASP A 368 -4.50 23.61 -13.84
C ASP A 368 -5.46 22.81 -14.75
N SER A 369 -6.76 23.12 -14.67
CA SER A 369 -7.77 22.46 -15.51
C SER A 369 -7.63 22.75 -17.01
N ASN A 370 -6.89 23.79 -17.40
CA ASN A 370 -6.60 24.14 -18.79
C ASN A 370 -5.31 23.45 -19.28
N GLY A 371 -4.58 22.78 -18.40
CA GLY A 371 -3.28 22.20 -18.71
C GLY A 371 -2.13 23.20 -18.66
N GLU A 372 -2.35 24.40 -18.12
CA GLU A 372 -1.31 25.41 -17.92
C GLU A 372 -0.59 25.17 -16.60
N LEU A 373 0.66 25.63 -16.49
CA LEU A 373 1.43 25.47 -15.25
C LEU A 373 0.77 26.19 -14.09
N ASN A 374 0.53 25.45 -13.02
CA ASN A 374 -0.06 25.96 -11.79
C ASN A 374 1.01 26.70 -10.98
N ARG A 375 1.09 28.02 -11.19
CA ARG A 375 2.08 28.89 -10.52
C ARG A 375 1.99 28.82 -9.00
N LYS A 376 0.78 28.75 -8.45
CA LYS A 376 0.56 28.62 -7.00
C LYS A 376 1.21 27.35 -6.44
N ALA A 377 1.08 26.22 -7.14
CA ALA A 377 1.75 24.98 -6.75
C ALA A 377 3.28 25.17 -6.70
N LEU A 378 3.87 25.78 -7.74
CA LEU A 378 5.31 26.06 -7.81
C LEU A 378 5.79 27.02 -6.71
N GLU A 379 5.00 28.05 -6.39
CA GLU A 379 5.33 29.03 -5.35
C GLU A 379 5.32 28.41 -3.95
N ILE A 380 4.31 27.59 -3.64
CA ILE A 380 4.17 26.93 -2.33
C ILE A 380 5.39 26.04 -2.02
N ILE A 381 5.91 25.34 -3.03
CA ILE A 381 7.02 24.39 -2.86
C ILE A 381 8.41 25.04 -3.00
N ALA A 382 8.48 26.30 -3.42
CA ALA A 382 9.75 27.00 -3.65
C ALA A 382 10.34 27.61 -2.37
N ASP A 383 9.58 27.66 -1.27
CA ASP A 383 10.08 28.18 0.01
C ASP A 383 11.21 27.30 0.56
N LYS A 384 12.45 27.68 0.29
CA LYS A 384 13.64 26.94 0.73
C LYS A 384 13.66 26.71 2.23
N SER A 385 13.25 27.70 3.02
CA SER A 385 13.29 27.62 4.48
C SER A 385 12.32 26.59 5.08
N LEU A 386 11.38 26.09 4.26
CA LEU A 386 10.51 24.98 4.63
C LEU A 386 11.26 23.64 4.65
N TYR A 387 12.36 23.48 3.91
CA TYR A 387 12.99 22.19 3.68
C TYR A 387 14.28 22.01 4.48
N VAL A 388 14.66 20.75 4.70
CA VAL A 388 15.96 20.38 5.24
C VAL A 388 17.07 20.93 4.34
N ASP A 389 18.10 21.50 4.95
CA ASP A 389 19.26 22.11 4.28
C ASP A 389 18.90 23.20 3.24
N ASP A 390 17.74 23.84 3.42
CA ASP A 390 17.20 24.85 2.50
C ASP A 390 17.11 24.37 1.04
N ASN A 391 16.84 23.07 0.86
CA ASN A 391 16.94 22.38 -0.42
C ASN A 391 15.62 21.68 -0.82
N PRO A 392 14.68 22.42 -1.43
CA PRO A 392 13.38 21.90 -1.84
C PRO A 392 13.46 20.60 -2.62
N LEU A 393 12.58 19.67 -2.28
CA LEU A 393 12.57 18.32 -2.80
C LEU A 393 11.15 17.85 -3.06
N VAL A 394 10.90 17.39 -4.29
CA VAL A 394 9.62 16.84 -4.73
C VAL A 394 9.82 15.46 -5.34
N TRP A 395 9.01 14.50 -4.91
CA TRP A 395 8.79 13.23 -5.59
C TRP A 395 7.48 13.26 -6.37
N SER A 396 7.59 13.20 -7.70
CA SER A 396 6.44 13.24 -8.59
C SER A 396 6.07 11.83 -9.05
N GLY A 397 4.83 11.44 -8.78
CA GLY A 397 4.17 10.29 -9.39
C GLY A 397 3.88 10.52 -10.87
N THR A 398 4.94 10.62 -11.69
CA THR A 398 4.85 10.76 -13.15
C THR A 398 4.46 9.42 -13.78
N ASP A 399 5.18 8.36 -13.44
CA ASP A 399 5.04 6.96 -13.86
C ASP A 399 5.19 6.71 -15.37
N ALA A 400 4.75 7.64 -16.22
CA ALA A 400 5.00 7.68 -17.65
C ALA A 400 5.28 9.12 -18.11
N PHE A 401 6.15 9.28 -19.09
CA PHE A 401 6.52 10.57 -19.69
C PHE A 401 5.86 10.78 -21.05
N LEU A 402 5.34 9.73 -21.69
CA LEU A 402 4.55 9.84 -22.91
C LEU A 402 3.06 9.95 -22.61
N LYS A 403 2.38 10.96 -23.20
CA LYS A 403 0.93 11.18 -23.04
C LYS A 403 0.09 9.95 -23.39
N LYS A 404 0.47 9.21 -24.44
CA LYS A 404 -0.20 7.97 -24.86
C LYS A 404 -0.11 6.89 -23.78
N ARG A 405 1.05 6.73 -23.13
CA ARG A 405 1.23 5.79 -22.00
C ARG A 405 0.45 6.22 -20.78
N GLY A 406 0.51 7.51 -20.43
CA GLY A 406 -0.29 8.09 -19.37
C GLY A 406 -1.76 7.67 -19.46
N LYS A 407 -2.35 7.83 -20.66
CA LYS A 407 -3.74 7.43 -20.92
C LYS A 407 -3.99 5.94 -20.66
N LYS A 408 -3.07 5.03 -21.04
CA LYS A 408 -3.18 3.59 -20.75
C LYS A 408 -3.18 3.32 -19.24
N LEU A 409 -2.39 4.08 -18.49
CA LEU A 409 -2.27 3.97 -17.04
C LEU A 409 -3.39 4.68 -16.26
N GLY A 410 -4.37 5.28 -16.94
CA GLY A 410 -5.43 6.08 -16.31
C GLY A 410 -4.90 7.38 -15.71
N LYS A 411 -3.79 7.90 -16.25
CA LYS A 411 -3.16 9.15 -15.86
C LYS A 411 -3.31 10.19 -16.96
N ILE A 412 -3.56 11.42 -16.54
CA ILE A 412 -3.32 12.59 -17.37
C ILE A 412 -1.82 12.87 -17.26
N ILE A 413 -1.14 12.93 -18.39
CA ILE A 413 0.28 13.26 -18.48
C ILE A 413 0.38 14.46 -19.43
N PRO A 414 1.10 15.53 -19.04
CA PRO A 414 1.30 16.68 -19.91
C PRO A 414 2.00 16.28 -21.21
N GLY A 415 1.86 17.09 -22.26
CA GLY A 415 2.69 16.93 -23.46
C GLY A 415 4.17 17.16 -23.15
N GLU A 416 5.07 16.71 -24.03
CA GLU A 416 6.51 16.84 -23.82
C GLU A 416 6.94 18.30 -23.58
N GLN A 417 6.43 19.25 -24.36
CA GLN A 417 6.73 20.68 -24.18
C GLN A 417 6.27 21.22 -22.83
N GLN A 418 5.06 20.84 -22.38
CA GLN A 418 4.54 21.21 -21.06
C GLN A 418 5.39 20.59 -19.94
N MET A 419 5.86 19.36 -20.12
CA MET A 419 6.75 18.71 -19.16
C MET A 419 8.14 19.38 -19.10
N ILE A 420 8.71 19.73 -20.25
CA ILE A 420 9.95 20.52 -20.33
C ILE A 420 9.76 21.85 -19.61
N GLN A 421 8.65 22.57 -19.88
CA GLN A 421 8.35 23.84 -19.24
C GLN A 421 8.23 23.70 -17.71
N MET A 422 7.57 22.64 -17.24
CA MET A 422 7.47 22.34 -15.81
C MET A 422 8.85 22.12 -15.19
N VAL A 423 9.68 21.25 -15.77
CA VAL A 423 11.03 20.95 -15.24
C VAL A 423 11.92 22.19 -15.30
N GLU A 424 11.81 23.02 -16.35
CA GLU A 424 12.52 24.28 -16.45
C GLU A 424 12.12 25.27 -15.35
N GLU A 425 10.83 25.37 -15.01
CA GLU A 425 10.37 26.22 -13.91
C GLU A 425 10.82 25.70 -12.53
N LEU A 426 10.96 24.38 -12.35
CA LEU A 426 11.53 23.77 -11.15
C LEU A 426 13.05 24.04 -11.07
N GLU A 427 13.78 23.90 -12.18
CA GLU A 427 15.22 24.20 -12.30
C GLU A 427 15.51 25.67 -11.94
N LYS A 428 14.74 26.62 -12.49
CA LYS A 428 14.86 28.07 -12.19
C LYS A 428 14.72 28.37 -10.70
N ARG A 429 13.93 27.57 -9.98
CA ARG A 429 13.69 27.69 -8.53
C ARG A 429 14.63 26.83 -7.69
N GLN A 430 15.53 26.08 -8.34
CA GLN A 430 16.45 25.13 -7.69
C GLN A 430 15.70 24.08 -6.86
N ILE A 431 14.57 23.59 -7.37
CA ILE A 431 13.77 22.55 -6.74
C ILE A 431 14.22 21.20 -7.28
N ARG A 432 14.81 20.37 -6.43
CA ARG A 432 15.11 18.97 -6.79
C ARG A 432 13.81 18.24 -7.03
N ASN A 433 13.70 17.63 -8.20
CA ASN A 433 12.50 16.93 -8.62
C ASN A 433 12.87 15.52 -9.07
N TYR A 434 12.31 14.53 -8.37
CA TYR A 434 12.50 13.13 -8.68
C TYR A 434 11.21 12.55 -9.23
N HIS A 435 11.30 11.91 -10.37
CA HIS A 435 10.13 11.39 -11.08
C HIS A 435 10.12 9.87 -11.02
N TYR A 436 9.04 9.30 -10.48
CA TYR A 436 8.80 7.87 -10.56
C TYR A 436 8.58 7.44 -12.02
N TRP A 437 9.17 6.32 -12.41
CA TRP A 437 9.02 5.76 -13.76
C TRP A 437 8.65 4.29 -13.68
N ILE A 438 7.49 3.97 -14.24
CA ILE A 438 7.05 2.61 -14.53
C ILE A 438 7.50 2.30 -15.96
N SER A 439 8.65 1.64 -16.09
CA SER A 439 9.33 1.48 -17.38
C SER A 439 8.51 0.73 -18.42
N SER A 440 7.58 -0.14 -18.01
CA SER A 440 6.67 -0.82 -18.92
C SER A 440 5.28 -1.08 -18.34
N ASP A 441 4.32 -1.24 -19.24
CA ASP A 441 2.98 -1.74 -18.98
C ASP A 441 2.64 -2.90 -19.93
N TYR A 442 1.45 -3.48 -19.74
CA TYR A 442 0.91 -4.60 -20.52
C TYR A 442 0.81 -4.36 -22.05
N ARG A 443 1.05 -3.14 -22.51
CA ARG A 443 1.06 -2.75 -23.94
C ARG A 443 2.29 -1.92 -24.30
N SER A 444 3.32 -1.88 -23.46
CA SER A 444 4.57 -1.25 -23.82
C SER A 444 5.30 -2.08 -24.88
N GLY A 445 5.85 -1.40 -25.86
CA GLY A 445 6.70 -2.00 -26.90
C GLY A 445 7.98 -1.20 -27.08
N TRP A 446 8.88 -1.73 -27.91
CA TRP A 446 10.22 -1.16 -28.11
C TRP A 446 10.23 0.29 -28.55
N GLU A 447 9.34 0.69 -29.47
CA GLU A 447 9.25 2.08 -29.94
C GLU A 447 8.92 3.02 -28.78
N GLU A 448 7.87 2.69 -28.02
CA GLU A 448 7.37 3.51 -26.93
C GLU A 448 8.38 3.60 -25.78
N PHE A 449 8.98 2.47 -25.39
CA PHE A 449 10.03 2.43 -24.37
C PHE A 449 11.24 3.27 -24.76
N THR A 450 11.69 3.14 -26.01
CA THR A 450 12.85 3.88 -26.53
C THR A 450 12.58 5.38 -26.59
N GLN A 451 11.43 5.79 -27.12
CA GLN A 451 11.03 7.20 -27.19
C GLN A 451 10.99 7.82 -25.78
N GLU A 452 10.40 7.10 -24.83
CA GLU A 452 10.31 7.58 -23.46
C GLU A 452 11.68 7.69 -22.79
N PHE A 453 12.55 6.68 -22.97
CA PHE A 453 13.89 6.69 -22.40
C PHE A 453 14.78 7.80 -23.00
N MET A 454 14.67 8.06 -24.32
CA MET A 454 15.34 9.21 -24.96
C MET A 454 14.84 10.54 -24.40
N PHE A 455 13.53 10.68 -24.18
CA PHE A 455 12.97 11.91 -23.60
C PHE A 455 13.42 12.11 -22.14
N ILE A 456 13.45 11.04 -21.34
CA ILE A 456 14.00 11.09 -19.98
C ILE A 456 15.48 11.50 -19.98
N TYR A 457 16.29 10.94 -20.88
CA TYR A 457 17.69 11.34 -21.04
C TYR A 457 17.79 12.83 -21.37
N GLN A 458 16.98 13.34 -22.31
CA GLN A 458 16.98 14.76 -22.66
C GLN A 458 16.68 15.67 -21.46
N LEU A 459 15.75 15.27 -20.58
CA LEU A 459 15.47 16.02 -19.36
C LEU A 459 16.66 15.97 -18.39
N GLN A 460 17.26 14.79 -18.20
CA GLN A 460 18.41 14.62 -17.30
C GLN A 460 19.66 15.37 -17.77
N ASP A 461 19.91 15.40 -19.07
CA ASP A 461 21.03 16.08 -19.72
C ASP A 461 20.88 17.61 -19.63
N ARG A 462 19.65 18.10 -19.79
CA ARG A 462 19.35 19.55 -19.79
C ARG A 462 19.21 20.16 -18.40
N PHE A 463 18.76 19.40 -17.39
CA PHE A 463 18.34 19.95 -16.09
C PHE A 463 19.05 19.26 -14.92
N ASN A 464 19.78 20.04 -14.11
CA ASN A 464 20.60 19.51 -13.02
C ASN A 464 19.78 19.03 -11.82
N TYR A 465 18.62 19.64 -11.61
CA TYR A 465 17.72 19.33 -10.50
C TYR A 465 16.72 18.22 -10.85
N PHE A 466 16.72 17.73 -12.09
CA PHE A 466 15.91 16.58 -12.51
C PHE A 466 16.56 15.26 -12.08
N GLY A 467 15.74 14.35 -11.57
CA GLY A 467 16.14 13.00 -11.20
C GLY A 467 15.06 11.98 -11.56
N LEU A 468 15.50 10.75 -11.80
CA LEU A 468 14.64 9.62 -12.12
C LEU A 468 14.66 8.57 -11.00
N ILE A 469 13.50 8.04 -10.63
CA ILE A 469 13.36 6.91 -9.71
C ILE A 469 12.82 5.70 -10.47
N ALA A 470 13.76 4.96 -11.07
CA ALA A 470 13.51 3.73 -11.80
C ALA A 470 13.44 2.50 -10.85
N HIS A 471 12.44 2.49 -9.97
CA HIS A 471 12.28 1.47 -8.92
C HIS A 471 11.33 0.33 -9.31
N SER A 472 10.48 0.53 -10.31
CA SER A 472 9.47 -0.44 -10.75
C SER A 472 9.59 -0.66 -12.26
N PRO A 473 10.49 -1.55 -12.71
CA PRO A 473 10.66 -1.82 -14.14
C PRO A 473 9.40 -2.39 -14.79
N PHE A 474 8.63 -3.13 -14.00
CA PHE A 474 7.32 -3.63 -14.36
C PHE A 474 6.26 -3.02 -13.46
N LEU A 475 5.04 -3.02 -13.97
CA LEU A 475 3.86 -2.73 -13.18
C LEU A 475 3.43 -4.00 -12.42
N VAL A 476 3.09 -3.89 -11.14
CA VAL A 476 2.46 -4.97 -10.36
C VAL A 476 0.94 -4.76 -10.34
N PRO A 477 0.15 -5.49 -11.15
CA PRO A 477 -1.30 -5.34 -11.13
C PRO A 477 -1.87 -6.16 -9.97
N TYR A 478 -1.82 -5.63 -8.74
CA TYR A 478 -2.42 -6.30 -7.59
C TYR A 478 -3.88 -6.68 -7.90
N SER A 479 -4.33 -7.82 -7.38
CA SER A 479 -5.60 -8.46 -7.74
C SER A 479 -6.85 -7.57 -7.55
N THR A 480 -6.72 -6.52 -6.75
CA THR A 480 -7.78 -5.57 -6.39
C THR A 480 -7.82 -4.32 -7.28
N THR A 481 -6.79 -4.12 -8.11
CA THR A 481 -6.66 -2.95 -8.98
C THR A 481 -7.56 -3.04 -10.21
N PRO A 482 -8.01 -1.89 -10.77
CA PRO A 482 -8.66 -1.87 -12.07
C PRO A 482 -7.87 -2.54 -13.20
N LEU A 483 -6.54 -2.43 -13.18
CA LEU A 483 -5.67 -3.04 -14.18
C LEU A 483 -5.69 -4.56 -14.13
N TYR A 484 -5.59 -5.19 -12.95
CA TYR A 484 -5.67 -6.65 -12.87
C TYR A 484 -6.93 -7.19 -13.54
N ARG A 485 -8.07 -6.53 -13.30
CA ARG A 485 -9.37 -6.91 -13.92
C ARG A 485 -9.38 -6.75 -15.43
N LEU A 486 -8.76 -5.68 -15.93
CA LEU A 486 -8.59 -5.47 -17.37
C LEU A 486 -7.80 -6.63 -17.97
N LEU A 487 -6.70 -7.03 -17.33
CA LEU A 487 -5.82 -8.09 -17.82
C LEU A 487 -6.49 -9.46 -17.75
N THR A 488 -7.11 -9.82 -16.62
CA THR A 488 -7.77 -11.12 -16.48
C THR A 488 -9.05 -11.25 -17.29
N GLY A 489 -9.64 -10.13 -17.74
CA GLY A 489 -10.80 -10.12 -18.62
C GLY A 489 -10.49 -10.35 -20.10
N SER A 490 -9.21 -10.53 -20.46
CA SER A 490 -8.76 -10.78 -21.82
C SER A 490 -7.83 -11.99 -21.85
N ASP A 491 -8.19 -13.03 -22.61
CA ASP A 491 -7.38 -14.25 -22.72
C ASP A 491 -5.94 -13.96 -23.20
N GLN A 492 -5.81 -13.00 -24.12
CA GLN A 492 -4.49 -12.57 -24.61
C GLN A 492 -3.65 -11.90 -23.51
N LEU A 493 -4.25 -11.00 -22.73
CA LEU A 493 -3.51 -10.21 -21.72
C LEU A 493 -3.27 -10.98 -20.42
N LYS A 494 -4.15 -11.93 -20.08
CA LYS A 494 -4.02 -12.76 -18.87
C LYS A 494 -2.69 -13.51 -18.82
N ASN A 495 -2.18 -13.95 -19.97
CA ASN A 495 -0.92 -14.69 -20.09
C ASN A 495 0.33 -13.82 -19.82
N GLN A 496 0.17 -12.49 -19.81
CA GLN A 496 1.24 -11.55 -19.47
C GLN A 496 1.42 -11.38 -17.96
N ILE A 497 0.43 -11.76 -17.15
CA ILE A 497 0.51 -11.67 -15.70
C ILE A 497 1.46 -12.77 -15.19
N LYS A 498 2.49 -12.37 -14.47
CA LYS A 498 3.34 -13.30 -13.71
C LYS A 498 2.91 -13.30 -12.26
N TYR A 499 2.73 -14.49 -11.71
CA TYR A 499 2.31 -14.70 -10.33
C TYR A 499 3.51 -15.20 -9.53
N LYS A 500 3.75 -14.61 -8.36
CA LYS A 500 4.67 -15.17 -7.36
C LYS A 500 4.14 -16.53 -6.90
N LYS A 501 2.82 -16.58 -6.64
CA LYS A 501 2.09 -17.77 -6.20
C LYS A 501 0.60 -17.58 -6.40
N ILE A 502 -0.14 -18.65 -6.65
CA ILE A 502 -1.61 -18.66 -6.53
C ILE A 502 -1.95 -19.47 -5.29
N LEU A 503 -2.62 -18.85 -4.33
CA LEU A 503 -3.06 -19.51 -3.10
C LEU A 503 -4.44 -20.10 -3.36
N GLU A 504 -4.48 -21.40 -3.64
CA GLU A 504 -5.71 -22.14 -3.94
C GLU A 504 -6.56 -22.40 -2.69
N SER A 505 -7.85 -22.59 -2.90
CA SER A 505 -8.84 -22.89 -1.86
C SER A 505 -10.02 -23.68 -2.47
N GLY A 506 -10.89 -24.25 -1.63
CA GLY A 506 -12.06 -24.99 -2.10
C GLY A 506 -13.12 -24.11 -2.79
N LYS A 507 -13.05 -22.78 -2.65
CA LYS A 507 -13.99 -21.81 -3.23
C LYS A 507 -13.24 -20.65 -3.89
N GLU A 508 -13.58 -20.31 -5.13
CA GLU A 508 -12.89 -19.26 -5.90
C GLU A 508 -12.76 -17.91 -5.17
N MET A 509 -13.74 -17.55 -4.33
CA MET A 509 -13.70 -16.32 -3.55
C MET A 509 -12.56 -16.24 -2.53
N PHE A 510 -12.03 -17.37 -2.05
CA PHE A 510 -10.86 -17.41 -1.17
C PHE A 510 -9.55 -17.62 -1.94
N THR A 511 -9.61 -17.96 -3.24
CA THR A 511 -8.40 -18.10 -4.06
C THR A 511 -7.74 -16.74 -4.24
N PHE A 512 -6.45 -16.66 -3.91
CA PHE A 512 -5.71 -15.41 -3.90
C PHE A 512 -4.46 -15.46 -4.80
N PRO A 513 -4.49 -14.78 -5.96
CA PRO A 513 -3.33 -14.67 -6.82
C PRO A 513 -2.38 -13.59 -6.28
N LEU A 514 -1.20 -14.00 -5.81
CA LEU A 514 -0.11 -13.09 -5.46
C LEU A 514 0.63 -12.72 -6.74
N VAL A 515 0.32 -11.53 -7.24
CA VAL A 515 0.88 -11.05 -8.51
C VAL A 515 2.31 -10.56 -8.31
N GLU A 516 3.20 -10.93 -9.22
CA GLU A 516 4.58 -10.44 -9.23
C GLU A 516 4.72 -9.20 -10.10
N ARG A 517 4.26 -9.29 -11.34
CA ARG A 517 4.44 -8.28 -12.38
C ARG A 517 3.54 -8.57 -13.58
N VAL A 518 3.39 -7.57 -14.45
CA VAL A 518 2.90 -7.77 -15.83
C VAL A 518 4.06 -7.59 -16.80
N GLU A 519 4.19 -8.53 -17.73
CA GLU A 519 5.21 -8.51 -18.77
C GLU A 519 4.66 -7.93 -20.08
N THR A 520 5.56 -7.43 -20.92
CA THR A 520 5.26 -7.00 -22.29
C THR A 520 5.17 -8.22 -23.22
N PRO A 521 4.63 -8.10 -24.45
CA PRO A 521 4.69 -9.19 -25.42
C PRO A 521 6.10 -9.45 -26.00
N TYR A 522 7.09 -8.60 -25.68
CA TYR A 522 8.46 -8.67 -26.23
C TYR A 522 9.41 -9.34 -25.24
N ILE A 523 9.97 -10.49 -25.62
CA ILE A 523 10.76 -11.33 -24.71
C ILE A 523 12.03 -10.61 -24.27
N HIS A 524 12.77 -10.02 -25.19
CA HIS A 524 14.03 -9.33 -24.88
C HIS A 524 13.81 -8.00 -24.18
N LEU A 525 12.67 -7.35 -24.39
CA LEU A 525 12.29 -6.19 -23.58
C LEU A 525 12.08 -6.61 -22.12
N ASN A 526 11.39 -7.73 -21.87
CA ASN A 526 11.21 -8.24 -20.51
C ASN A 526 12.55 -8.61 -19.86
N ARG A 527 13.49 -9.19 -20.62
CA ARG A 527 14.85 -9.49 -20.13
C ARG A 527 15.63 -8.22 -19.76
N LEU A 528 15.59 -7.20 -20.62
CA LEU A 528 16.15 -5.87 -20.32
C LEU A 528 15.55 -5.30 -19.01
N LEU A 529 14.23 -5.40 -18.86
CA LEU A 529 13.49 -4.87 -17.71
C LEU A 529 13.73 -5.65 -16.41
N ASN A 530 14.00 -6.96 -16.50
CA ASN A 530 14.50 -7.77 -15.38
C ASN A 530 15.96 -7.46 -15.00
N ASN A 531 16.57 -6.46 -15.65
CA ASN A 531 17.96 -6.08 -15.46
C ASN A 531 18.93 -7.24 -15.77
N GLU A 532 18.58 -8.10 -16.73
CA GLU A 532 19.47 -9.18 -17.17
C GLU A 532 20.77 -8.63 -17.76
N LYS A 533 21.87 -9.36 -17.52
CA LYS A 533 23.19 -9.03 -18.03
C LYS A 533 23.41 -9.64 -19.41
N LEU A 534 24.00 -8.87 -20.32
CA LEU A 534 24.56 -9.40 -21.56
C LEU A 534 26.04 -9.67 -21.35
N SER A 535 26.40 -10.96 -21.29
CA SER A 535 27.77 -11.41 -21.01
C SER A 535 28.28 -10.88 -19.64
N ASN A 536 29.50 -10.32 -19.58
CA ASN A 536 30.10 -9.80 -18.35
C ASN A 536 29.75 -8.33 -18.04
N ARG A 537 28.79 -7.74 -18.77
CA ARG A 537 28.37 -6.34 -18.57
C ARG A 537 27.33 -6.22 -17.44
N ARG A 538 27.19 -5.02 -16.87
CA ARG A 538 26.11 -4.72 -15.90
C ARG A 538 24.75 -4.68 -16.62
N GLY A 539 23.66 -4.77 -15.85
CA GLY A 539 22.31 -4.66 -16.39
C GLY A 539 21.93 -3.21 -16.72
N PHE A 540 20.85 -3.02 -17.46
CA PHE A 540 20.35 -1.69 -17.87
C PHE A 540 20.13 -0.74 -16.69
N PHE A 541 19.42 -1.17 -15.65
CA PHE A 541 19.14 -0.35 -14.47
C PHE A 541 20.36 -0.14 -13.57
N ASP A 542 21.36 -1.01 -13.66
CA ASP A 542 22.64 -0.78 -12.96
C ASP A 542 23.36 0.44 -13.55
N TYR A 543 23.38 0.57 -14.88
CA TYR A 543 23.93 1.74 -15.57
C TYR A 543 23.11 3.00 -15.29
N LEU A 544 21.77 2.91 -15.29
CA LEU A 544 20.91 4.05 -14.94
C LEU A 544 21.18 4.56 -13.51
N LYS A 545 21.34 3.68 -12.53
CA LYS A 545 21.68 4.06 -11.15
C LYS A 545 23.04 4.79 -11.07
N GLN A 546 23.94 4.50 -12.00
CA GLN A 546 25.27 5.11 -12.10
C GLN A 546 25.28 6.35 -13.00
N LYS A 547 24.13 6.73 -13.58
CA LYS A 547 24.00 7.79 -14.59
C LYS A 547 24.90 7.56 -15.83
N ASP A 548 25.21 6.31 -16.14
CA ASP A 548 25.99 5.91 -17.32
C ASP A 548 25.02 5.66 -18.49
N TYR A 549 24.53 6.74 -19.09
CA TYR A 549 23.50 6.66 -20.13
C TYR A 549 24.01 6.04 -21.43
N VAL A 550 25.29 6.24 -21.78
CA VAL A 550 25.90 5.61 -22.97
C VAL A 550 25.80 4.09 -22.87
N ASN A 551 26.23 3.49 -21.76
CA ASN A 551 26.14 2.05 -21.59
C ASN A 551 24.70 1.55 -21.38
N ALA A 552 23.80 2.38 -20.83
CA ALA A 552 22.38 2.06 -20.78
C ALA A 552 21.77 1.96 -22.20
N PHE A 553 22.04 2.93 -23.09
CA PHE A 553 21.59 2.89 -24.48
C PHE A 553 22.22 1.74 -25.28
N ILE A 554 23.50 1.44 -25.08
CA ILE A 554 24.16 0.28 -25.71
C ILE A 554 23.49 -1.02 -25.25
N THR A 555 23.18 -1.15 -23.96
CA THR A 555 22.46 -2.30 -23.42
C THR A 555 21.07 -2.43 -24.05
N LEU A 556 20.31 -1.33 -24.12
CA LEU A 556 19.01 -1.27 -24.80
C LEU A 556 19.12 -1.71 -26.26
N TYR A 557 20.06 -1.15 -27.02
CA TYR A 557 20.31 -1.48 -28.43
C TYR A 557 20.56 -2.97 -28.63
N ASN A 558 21.37 -3.59 -27.77
CA ASN A 558 21.70 -5.01 -27.91
C ASN A 558 20.49 -5.92 -27.68
N PHE A 559 19.64 -5.65 -26.68
CA PHE A 559 18.40 -6.40 -26.46
C PHE A 559 17.39 -6.16 -27.59
N LEU A 560 17.25 -4.92 -28.07
CA LEU A 560 16.40 -4.59 -29.22
C LEU A 560 16.84 -5.33 -30.49
N LYS A 561 18.16 -5.39 -30.74
CA LYS A 561 18.74 -6.12 -31.86
C LYS A 561 18.46 -7.62 -31.77
N GLN A 562 18.51 -8.22 -30.57
CA GLN A 562 18.12 -9.62 -30.35
C GLN A 562 16.64 -9.84 -30.69
N GLU A 563 15.75 -8.97 -30.22
CA GLU A 563 14.31 -9.05 -30.57
C GLU A 563 14.07 -8.98 -32.07
N ARG A 564 14.74 -8.06 -32.77
CA ARG A 564 14.61 -7.94 -34.23
C ARG A 564 15.09 -9.22 -34.93
N ILE A 565 16.23 -9.78 -34.54
CA ILE A 565 16.77 -11.01 -35.14
C ILE A 565 15.78 -12.17 -34.96
N ASP A 566 15.21 -12.32 -33.77
CA ASP A 566 14.23 -13.35 -33.50
C ASP A 566 12.97 -13.16 -34.36
N ALA A 567 12.46 -11.93 -34.48
CA ALA A 567 11.30 -11.61 -35.33
C ALA A 567 11.57 -11.91 -36.82
N GLU A 568 12.78 -11.62 -37.33
CA GLU A 568 13.18 -11.96 -38.70
C GLU A 568 13.26 -13.47 -38.93
N SER A 569 13.74 -14.22 -37.93
CA SER A 569 13.90 -15.67 -38.01
C SER A 569 12.56 -16.43 -38.08
N LEU A 570 11.50 -15.86 -37.51
CA LEU A 570 10.16 -16.45 -37.45
C LEU A 570 9.33 -16.25 -38.73
N ILE A 571 9.95 -15.81 -39.84
CA ILE A 571 9.30 -15.53 -41.14
C ILE A 571 8.25 -14.39 -41.03
N ASN A 572 8.26 -13.60 -39.96
CA ASN A 572 7.34 -12.47 -39.79
C ASN A 572 8.03 -11.14 -40.13
N SER A 573 8.38 -10.97 -41.42
CA SER A 573 9.13 -9.79 -41.90
C SER A 573 8.42 -8.46 -41.62
N GLU A 574 7.09 -8.45 -41.48
CA GLU A 574 6.32 -7.26 -41.13
C GLU A 574 6.50 -6.84 -39.67
N GLU A 575 6.66 -7.77 -38.72
CA GLU A 575 6.94 -7.45 -37.32
C GLU A 575 8.37 -6.91 -37.10
N ALA A 576 9.33 -7.33 -37.93
CA ALA A 576 10.71 -6.89 -37.85
C ALA A 576 10.92 -5.44 -38.32
N LYS A 577 10.13 -4.95 -39.29
CA LYS A 577 10.25 -3.59 -39.84
C LYS A 577 10.20 -2.49 -38.77
N PRO A 578 9.19 -2.41 -37.88
CA PRO A 578 9.16 -1.39 -36.84
C PRO A 578 10.35 -1.53 -35.88
N LEU A 579 10.78 -2.75 -35.55
CA LEU A 579 11.96 -2.96 -34.69
C LEU A 579 13.23 -2.42 -35.34
N LYS A 580 13.44 -2.65 -36.64
CA LYS A 580 14.60 -2.11 -37.37
C LYS A 580 14.60 -0.58 -37.40
N GLN A 581 13.44 0.05 -37.52
CA GLN A 581 13.34 1.51 -37.45
C GLN A 581 13.72 2.05 -36.07
N VAL A 582 13.27 1.40 -34.99
CA VAL A 582 13.65 1.77 -33.62
C VAL A 582 15.15 1.52 -33.41
N GLU A 583 15.69 0.40 -33.89
CA GLU A 583 17.11 0.05 -33.81
C GLU A 583 17.98 1.15 -34.44
N ASN A 584 17.66 1.55 -35.68
CA ASN A 584 18.39 2.60 -36.39
C ASN A 584 18.32 3.95 -35.66
N LYS A 585 17.17 4.28 -35.03
CA LYS A 585 17.03 5.49 -34.20
C LYS A 585 17.94 5.45 -32.99
N VAL A 586 18.00 4.31 -32.28
CA VAL A 586 18.88 4.12 -31.11
C VAL A 586 20.34 4.18 -31.53
N GLU A 587 20.72 3.53 -32.62
CA GLU A 587 22.09 3.55 -33.16
C GLU A 587 22.53 4.98 -33.49
N THR A 588 21.68 5.73 -34.20
CA THR A 588 21.93 7.15 -34.50
C THR A 588 22.08 7.98 -33.23
N PHE A 589 21.28 7.69 -32.21
CA PHE A 589 21.34 8.40 -30.93
C PHE A 589 22.63 8.09 -30.16
N ILE A 590 23.03 6.82 -30.07
CA ILE A 590 24.30 6.40 -29.45
C ILE A 590 25.48 7.07 -30.15
N SER A 591 25.50 7.08 -31.49
CA SER A 591 26.56 7.74 -32.26
C SER A 591 26.67 9.22 -31.90
N LYS A 592 25.54 9.93 -31.70
CA LYS A 592 25.56 11.33 -31.26
C LYS A 592 26.08 11.51 -29.84
N LEU A 593 25.75 10.60 -28.92
CA LEU A 593 26.27 10.64 -27.55
C LEU A 593 27.80 10.50 -27.55
N LEU A 594 28.32 9.55 -28.32
CA LEU A 594 29.76 9.30 -28.40
C LEU A 594 30.54 10.45 -29.04
N THR A 595 29.94 11.21 -29.95
CA THR A 595 30.61 12.36 -30.60
C THR A 595 30.54 13.65 -29.77
N ASN A 596 29.58 13.77 -28.86
CA ASN A 596 29.42 14.97 -28.02
C ASN A 596 30.23 14.92 -26.72
N GLU A 597 30.87 13.78 -26.41
CA GLU A 597 31.79 13.63 -25.29
C GLU A 597 33.23 14.08 -25.61
N GLU A 598 33.52 14.46 -26.86
CA GLU A 598 34.74 15.18 -27.29
C GLU A 598 34.55 16.70 -27.21
#